data_AF-A0A804I0Z0-F1
#
_entry.id   AF-A0A804I0Z0-F1
#
_cell.length_a   1.000
_cell.length_b   1.000
_cell.length_c   1.000
_cell.angle_alpha   90.00
_cell.angle_beta   90.00
_cell.angle_gamma   90.00
#
_symmetry.space_group_name_H-M   'P 1'
#
loop_
_entity.id
_entity.type
_entity.pdbx_description
1 polymer ?
#
loop_
_entity_poly.entity_id
_entity_poly.type
_entity_poly.pdbx_seq_one_letter_code
_entity_poly.pdbx_strand_id
1 'polypeptide(L)'
;MISSYLEYLIGTTDHTVTYNILVADEHENEICESVLISSPASGCKTALQGCERAQVFLTHNNGIASDTRYTNSLRFLKDSSLPVCAQLLQPMSNLKFKVEYYFTSGLFGSMS
;
A
#
# COMPACT_ATOMS: atom_id res chain seq x y z
N MET A 1 26.36 -13.81 -9.19
CA MET A 1 25.02 -13.68 -9.79
C MET A 1 24.09 -13.20 -8.70
N ILE A 2 23.73 -11.91 -8.70
CA ILE A 2 22.76 -11.38 -7.75
C ILE A 2 21.39 -11.73 -8.34
N SER A 3 20.73 -12.72 -7.78
CA SER A 3 19.38 -13.10 -8.18
C SER A 3 18.42 -12.10 -7.55
N SER A 4 18.13 -11.01 -8.26
CA SER A 4 17.06 -10.08 -7.93
C SER A 4 15.71 -10.76 -8.19
N TYR A 5 15.24 -11.58 -7.25
CA TYR A 5 13.86 -12.03 -7.29
C TYR A 5 12.99 -10.83 -6.87
N LEU A 6 12.14 -10.39 -7.79
CA LEU A 6 11.14 -9.36 -7.51
C LEU A 6 10.08 -10.02 -6.61
N GLU A 7 10.10 -9.75 -5.32
CA GLU A 7 9.05 -10.20 -4.42
C GLU A 7 7.81 -9.32 -4.63
N TYR A 8 6.69 -9.94 -5.01
CA TYR A 8 5.41 -9.26 -5.14
C TYR A 8 4.39 -9.90 -4.20
N LEU A 9 3.73 -9.07 -3.41
CA LEU A 9 2.66 -9.47 -2.51
C LEU A 9 1.37 -8.80 -2.95
N ILE A 10 0.27 -9.56 -2.96
CA ILE A 10 -1.04 -9.06 -3.40
C ILE A 10 -1.93 -8.87 -2.17
N GLY A 11 -2.35 -7.64 -1.94
CA GLY A 11 -3.36 -7.28 -0.95
C GLY A 11 -4.71 -6.99 -1.59
N THR A 12 -5.80 -7.29 -0.89
CA THR A 12 -7.16 -6.86 -1.26
C THR A 12 -7.68 -5.91 -0.19
N THR A 13 -8.34 -4.83 -0.60
CA THR A 13 -8.96 -3.90 0.34
C THR A 13 -10.17 -4.53 1.02
N ASP A 14 -10.29 -4.35 2.33
CA ASP A 14 -11.44 -4.79 3.10
C ASP A 14 -12.59 -3.76 3.07
N HIS A 15 -13.63 -4.01 3.87
CA HIS A 15 -14.81 -3.14 3.97
C HIS A 15 -14.52 -1.75 4.57
N THR A 16 -13.36 -1.57 5.21
CA THR A 16 -12.86 -0.27 5.69
C THR A 16 -12.07 0.48 4.61
N VAL A 17 -11.94 -0.11 3.42
CA VAL A 17 -11.15 0.41 2.29
C VAL A 17 -9.66 0.47 2.64
N THR A 18 -9.19 -0.40 3.53
CA THR A 18 -7.76 -0.56 3.85
C THR A 18 -7.26 -1.90 3.34
N TYR A 19 -5.98 -1.97 2.97
CA TYR A 19 -5.30 -3.22 2.65
C TYR A 19 -4.15 -3.40 3.63
N ASN A 20 -3.95 -4.63 4.09
CA ASN A 20 -2.86 -5.00 4.97
C ASN A 20 -2.05 -6.09 4.27
N ILE A 21 -0.74 -5.88 4.18
CA ILE A 21 0.19 -6.80 3.53
C ILE A 21 1.22 -7.17 4.58
N LEU A 22 1.39 -8.47 4.81
CA LEU A 22 2.44 -8.97 5.68
C LEU A 22 3.72 -9.08 4.87
N VAL A 23 4.76 -8.37 5.30
CA VAL A 23 6.10 -8.45 4.72
C VAL A 23 7.00 -9.10 5.75
N ALA A 24 7.76 -10.09 5.30
CA ALA A 24 8.81 -10.70 6.08
C ALA A 24 10.11 -9.93 5.88
N ASP A 25 10.98 -9.96 6.89
CA ASP A 25 12.34 -9.44 6.80
C ASP A 25 12.47 -7.92 6.58
N GLU A 26 13.72 -7.45 6.66
CA GLU A 26 14.11 -6.05 6.47
C GLU A 26 14.45 -5.78 5.00
N HIS A 27 13.94 -4.67 4.46
CA HIS A 27 14.17 -4.26 3.08
C HIS A 27 14.86 -2.88 3.02
N GLU A 28 15.86 -2.66 3.87
CA GLU A 28 16.56 -1.36 4.02
C GLU A 28 17.13 -0.83 2.70
N ASN A 29 17.63 -1.71 1.84
CA ASN A 29 18.34 -1.35 0.61
C ASN A 29 17.45 -1.45 -0.64
N GLU A 30 16.13 -1.61 -0.45
CA GLU A 30 15.18 -1.82 -1.54
C GLU A 30 14.17 -0.68 -1.64
N ILE A 31 13.63 -0.50 -2.85
CA ILE A 31 12.54 0.44 -3.09
C ILE A 31 11.24 -0.36 -3.10
N CYS A 32 10.50 -0.31 -2.00
CA CYS A 32 9.19 -0.94 -1.89
C CYS A 32 8.09 0.06 -2.28
N GLU A 33 7.17 -0.37 -3.15
CA GLU A 33 6.03 0.43 -3.58
C GLU A 33 4.73 -0.39 -3.51
N SER A 34 3.65 0.24 -3.08
CA SER A 34 2.30 -0.27 -3.31
C SER A 34 1.77 0.25 -4.63
N VAL A 35 1.15 -0.62 -5.42
CA VAL A 35 0.65 -0.29 -6.77
C VAL A 35 -0.78 -0.79 -6.93
N LEU A 36 -1.64 0.02 -7.57
CA LEU A 36 -2.99 -0.42 -7.91
C LEU A 36 -2.97 -1.49 -9.00
N ILE A 37 -3.66 -2.60 -8.72
CA ILE A 37 -3.85 -3.69 -9.69
C ILE A 37 -5.23 -3.60 -10.32
N SER A 38 -6.29 -3.55 -9.48
CA SER A 38 -7.66 -3.53 -9.97
C SER A 38 -8.63 -2.97 -8.93
N SER A 39 -9.84 -2.63 -9.38
CA SER A 39 -10.94 -2.18 -8.54
C SER A 39 -12.15 -3.08 -8.81
N PRO A 40 -12.89 -3.52 -7.78
CA PRO A 40 -14.14 -4.26 -7.97
C PRO A 40 -15.31 -3.33 -8.34
N ALA A 41 -15.25 -2.04 -7.98
CA ALA A 41 -16.34 -1.10 -8.17
C ALA A 41 -16.63 -0.83 -9.65
N SER A 42 -17.90 -0.80 -10.03
CA SER A 42 -18.33 -0.41 -11.37
C SER A 42 -18.14 1.09 -11.58
N GLY A 43 -17.59 1.45 -12.74
CA GLY A 43 -17.30 2.83 -13.09
C GLY A 43 -16.15 3.48 -12.31
N CYS A 44 -15.28 2.68 -11.67
CA CYS A 44 -14.06 3.14 -11.01
C CYS A 44 -12.87 2.24 -11.38
N LYS A 45 -12.49 2.17 -12.66
CA LYS A 45 -11.45 1.23 -13.17
C LYS A 45 -10.14 1.90 -13.57
N THR A 46 -10.14 3.21 -13.79
CA THR A 46 -8.98 3.96 -14.26
C THR A 46 -8.18 4.49 -13.08
N ALA A 47 -6.90 4.16 -12.95
CA ALA A 47 -6.08 4.72 -11.87
C ALA A 47 -5.93 6.25 -12.05
N LEU A 48 -6.02 7.00 -10.95
CA LEU A 48 -5.75 8.44 -10.97
C LEU A 48 -4.24 8.66 -11.11
N GLN A 49 -3.84 9.40 -12.15
CA GLN A 49 -2.44 9.72 -12.41
C GLN A 49 -1.79 10.42 -11.22
N GLY A 50 -0.62 9.94 -10.80
CA GLY A 50 0.11 10.38 -9.62
C GLY A 50 -0.39 9.76 -8.31
N CYS A 51 -1.42 8.92 -8.34
CA CYS A 51 -2.00 8.21 -7.20
C CYS A 51 -2.16 6.70 -7.46
N GLU A 52 -1.52 6.19 -8.51
CA GLU A 52 -1.50 4.76 -8.85
C GLU A 52 -0.48 3.97 -8.05
N ARG A 53 0.51 4.66 -7.48
CA ARG A 53 1.63 4.08 -6.73
C ARG A 53 2.01 4.93 -5.51
N ALA A 54 2.50 4.27 -4.47
CA ALA A 54 3.00 4.93 -3.28
C ALA A 54 4.18 4.17 -2.66
N GLN A 55 5.27 4.89 -2.40
CA GLN A 55 6.46 4.31 -1.81
C GLN A 55 6.28 4.05 -0.31
N VAL A 56 6.96 3.03 0.21
CA VAL A 56 7.02 2.71 1.63
C VAL A 56 8.45 2.31 2.00
N PHE A 57 8.90 2.72 3.19
CA PHE A 57 10.19 2.33 3.74
C PHE A 57 10.00 1.19 4.73
N LEU A 58 10.43 -0.01 4.36
CA LEU A 58 10.32 -1.22 5.17
C LEU A 58 11.66 -1.49 5.87
N THR A 59 11.98 -0.59 6.80
CA THR A 59 13.15 -0.75 7.67
C THR A 59 12.92 -0.20 9.08
N HIS A 60 13.51 -0.85 10.07
CA HIS A 60 13.60 -0.35 11.44
C HIS A 60 14.66 0.75 11.62
N ASN A 61 15.59 0.93 10.68
CA ASN A 61 16.66 1.93 10.76
C ASN A 61 16.20 3.36 10.38
N ASN A 62 15.03 3.77 10.86
CA ASN A 62 14.44 5.09 10.56
C ASN A 62 13.79 5.77 11.78
N GLY A 63 14.06 5.28 12.99
CA GLY A 63 13.58 5.90 14.23
C GLY A 63 12.08 5.74 14.50
N ILE A 64 11.37 4.90 13.73
CA ILE A 64 9.98 4.57 13.96
C ILE A 64 9.91 3.27 14.76
N ALA A 65 9.33 3.33 15.96
CA ALA A 65 9.24 2.21 16.89
C ALA A 65 8.15 1.17 16.55
N SER A 66 7.33 1.43 15.52
CA SER A 66 6.26 0.53 15.10
C SER A 66 6.67 -0.26 13.86
N ASP A 67 6.24 -1.51 13.85
CA ASP A 67 6.37 -2.41 12.72
C ASP A 67 5.42 -2.05 11.57
N THR A 68 4.35 -1.31 11.88
CA THR A 68 3.35 -0.84 10.91
C THR A 68 3.86 0.38 10.17
N ARG A 69 3.81 0.33 8.83
CA ARG A 69 4.27 1.42 7.94
C ARG A 69 3.12 1.93 7.11
N TYR A 70 2.86 3.22 7.13
CA TYR A 70 1.75 3.81 6.40
C TYR A 70 2.23 4.31 5.05
N THR A 71 1.43 4.11 4.00
CA THR A 71 1.72 4.65 2.66
C THR A 71 0.59 5.58 2.21
N ASN A 72 0.84 6.34 1.14
CA ASN A 72 -0.14 7.26 0.59
C ASN A 72 -1.36 6.52 0.03
N SER A 73 -2.48 7.23 -0.03
CA SER A 73 -3.69 6.71 -0.65
C SER A 73 -3.44 6.41 -2.13
N LEU A 74 -3.92 5.25 -2.56
CA LEU A 74 -4.06 4.94 -3.96
C LEU A 74 -5.49 5.21 -4.42
N ARG A 75 -5.69 5.66 -5.66
CA ARG A 75 -7.02 6.10 -6.12
C ARG A 75 -7.35 5.62 -7.53
N PHE A 76 -8.58 5.13 -7.70
CA PHE A 76 -9.23 5.01 -9.00
C PHE A 76 -10.15 6.22 -9.24
N LEU A 77 -10.15 6.71 -10.47
CA LEU A 77 -11.07 7.71 -10.97
C LEU A 77 -12.46 7.10 -11.16
N LYS A 78 -13.49 7.86 -10.77
CA LYS A 78 -14.86 7.57 -11.15
C LYS A 78 -15.11 8.08 -12.57
N ASP A 79 -15.73 7.26 -13.41
CA ASP A 79 -16.00 7.58 -14.83
C ASP A 79 -16.91 8.81 -14.99
N SER A 80 -17.81 9.02 -14.02
CA SER A 80 -18.71 10.17 -14.00
C SER A 80 -18.50 11.01 -12.74
N SER A 81 -18.38 12.33 -12.93
CA SER A 81 -18.34 13.28 -11.83
C SER A 81 -19.64 13.22 -11.04
N LEU A 82 -19.54 13.16 -9.71
CA LEU A 82 -20.72 13.28 -8.86
C LEU A 82 -21.20 14.74 -8.87
N PRO A 83 -22.53 14.98 -8.82
CA PRO A 83 -23.06 16.34 -8.75
C PRO A 83 -22.51 17.16 -7.57
N VAL A 84 -22.21 16.47 -6.46
CA VAL A 84 -21.65 17.07 -5.24
C VAL A 84 -20.18 17.52 -5.42
N CYS A 85 -19.42 16.96 -6.37
CA CYS A 85 -18.03 17.33 -6.60
C CYS A 85 -17.90 18.81 -7.03
N ALA A 86 -18.88 19.33 -7.78
CA ALA A 86 -18.91 20.75 -8.16
C ALA A 86 -19.07 21.69 -6.96
N GLN A 87 -19.64 21.19 -5.85
CA GLN A 87 -19.88 21.95 -4.62
C GLN A 87 -18.74 21.79 -3.61
N LEU A 88 -17.89 20.77 -3.76
CA LEU A 88 -16.86 20.34 -2.80
C LEU A 88 -15.43 20.62 -3.28
N LEU A 89 -15.18 21.73 -3.99
CA LEU A 89 -13.82 22.14 -4.33
C LEU A 89 -13.01 22.52 -3.07
N GLN A 90 -12.56 21.50 -2.33
CA GLN A 90 -11.59 21.59 -1.25
C GLN A 90 -10.35 20.74 -1.59
N PRO A 91 -9.14 21.20 -1.23
CA PRO A 91 -7.92 20.43 -1.46
C PRO A 91 -7.94 19.13 -0.62
N MET A 92 -8.03 17.97 -1.29
CA MET A 92 -8.07 16.64 -0.68
C MET A 92 -6.68 16.13 -0.27
N SER A 93 -6.04 16.76 0.73
CA SER A 93 -4.68 16.37 1.18
C SER A 93 -4.62 15.41 2.38
N ASN A 94 -5.73 14.97 2.98
CA ASN A 94 -5.69 14.43 4.36
C ASN A 94 -6.23 13.00 4.58
N LEU A 95 -6.32 12.15 3.55
CA LEU A 95 -6.68 10.73 3.74
C LEU A 95 -5.41 9.89 4.03
N LYS A 96 -5.26 9.42 5.26
CA LYS A 96 -4.17 8.51 5.68
C LYS A 96 -4.68 7.07 5.63
N PHE A 97 -4.00 6.20 4.90
CA PHE A 97 -4.31 4.76 4.85
C PHE A 97 -3.32 3.97 5.69
N LYS A 98 -3.86 3.02 6.45
CA LYS A 98 -3.11 2.13 7.33
C LYS A 98 -2.60 0.92 6.54
N VAL A 99 -1.30 0.67 6.60
CA VAL A 99 -0.74 -0.63 6.21
C VAL A 99 -0.05 -1.22 7.43
N GLU A 100 -0.62 -2.30 7.96
CA GLU A 100 -0.02 -3.07 9.04
C GLU A 100 0.91 -4.13 8.46
N TYR A 101 2.18 -4.05 8.82
CA TYR A 101 3.17 -5.11 8.62
C TYR A 101 3.46 -5.74 9.98
N TYR A 102 3.59 -7.06 10.00
CA TYR A 102 3.99 -7.81 11.19
C TYR A 102 5.26 -8.58 10.82
N PHE A 103 6.37 -8.28 11.49
CA PHE A 103 7.60 -9.06 11.35
C PHE A 103 7.40 -10.37 12.10
N THR A 104 7.35 -11.50 11.39
CA THR A 104 7.45 -12.79 12.06
C THR A 104 8.92 -12.98 12.43
N SER A 105 9.27 -12.79 13.71
CA SER A 105 10.55 -13.27 14.20
C SER A 105 10.62 -14.77 13.94
N GLY A 106 11.59 -15.17 13.10
CA GLY A 106 11.74 -16.54 12.65
C GLY A 106 11.83 -17.52 13.82
N LEU A 107 10.77 -18.29 14.02
CA LEU A 107 10.77 -19.59 14.67
C LEU A 107 10.13 -20.60 13.71
N PHE A 108 10.67 -20.69 12.49
CA PHE A 108 10.60 -21.95 11.74
C PHE A 108 11.75 -22.82 12.22
N GLY A 109 11.41 -23.79 13.07
CA GLY A 109 12.36 -24.78 13.59
C GLY A 109 13.08 -25.51 12.47
N SER A 110 14.40 -25.66 12.62
CA SER A 110 15.14 -26.71 11.95
C SER A 110 14.84 -28.03 12.67
N MET A 111 14.10 -28.88 11.98
CA MET A 111 14.28 -30.34 12.09
C MET A 111 15.74 -30.66 11.79
N SER A 112 16.46 -31.17 12.79
CA SER A 112 17.59 -32.11 12.68
C SER A 112 17.79 -32.75 14.05
#